data_AF-A0A916M9S5-F1
#
_entry.id   AF-A0A916M9S5-F1
#
_cell.length_a   1.000
_cell.length_b   1.000
_cell.length_c   1.000
_cell.angle_alpha   90.00
_cell.angle_beta   90.00
_cell.angle_gamma   90.00
#
_symmetry.space_group_name_H-M   'P 1'
#
loop_
_entity.id
_entity.type
_entity.pdbx_description
1 polymer ?
#
loop_
_entity_poly.entity_id
_entity_poly.type
_entity_poly.pdbx_seq_one_letter_code
_entity_poly.pdbx_strand_id
1 'polypeptide(L)'
;MKKITPLLLVLIAGSFPLMVHAASCDKLREDIDTASGLLNKSQQAKSFDEARRVMNSARHAINEIAEDARDCPCFDAANLFDDAATRVRRASDADAVGRFNDFGRQGVEMYGAAIEALNACPESRKSPQGQQSQDNSSGHGQDSQQQ
;
A
#
# COMPACT_ATOMS: atom_id res chain seq x y z
N MET A 1 -35.92 11.26 27.27
CA MET A 1 -35.62 10.11 26.38
C MET A 1 -34.59 10.56 25.35
N LYS A 2 -33.32 10.14 25.48
CA LYS A 2 -32.22 10.53 24.57
C LYS A 2 -32.36 9.72 23.27
N LYS A 3 -32.67 10.39 22.16
CA LYS A 3 -32.65 9.79 20.82
C LYS A 3 -31.18 9.58 20.43
N ILE A 4 -30.72 8.34 20.47
CA ILE A 4 -29.43 7.94 19.92
C ILE A 4 -29.64 7.87 18.41
N THR A 5 -29.34 8.96 17.71
CA THR A 5 -29.29 8.95 16.24
C THR A 5 -28.08 8.08 15.87
N PRO A 6 -28.27 6.94 15.19
CA PRO A 6 -27.14 6.16 14.72
C PRO A 6 -26.36 7.03 13.72
N LEU A 7 -25.11 7.32 14.06
CA LEU A 7 -24.15 7.93 13.16
C LEU A 7 -23.92 6.92 12.03
N LEU A 8 -24.63 7.10 10.92
CA LEU A 8 -24.43 6.34 9.70
C LEU A 8 -23.07 6.75 9.10
N LEU A 9 -22.00 6.14 9.61
CA LEU A 9 -20.73 6.04 8.91
C LEU A 9 -21.01 5.28 7.63
N VAL A 10 -20.95 5.98 6.50
CA VAL A 10 -21.12 5.38 5.18
C VAL A 10 -19.99 4.37 5.00
N LEU A 11 -20.34 3.10 5.24
CA LEU A 11 -19.55 1.93 4.95
C LEU A 11 -19.42 1.84 3.43
N ILE A 12 -18.38 2.42 2.87
CA ILE A 12 -17.88 1.98 1.57
C ILE A 12 -17.18 0.65 1.84
N ALA A 13 -17.98 -0.41 1.92
CA ALA A 13 -17.51 -1.78 1.97
C ALA A 13 -16.91 -2.13 0.59
N GLY A 14 -15.76 -1.53 0.28
CA GLY A 14 -14.89 -1.90 -0.81
C GLY A 14 -13.81 -2.82 -0.26
N SER A 15 -14.15 -4.10 -0.06
CA SER A 15 -13.14 -5.14 0.11
C SER A 15 -12.42 -5.31 -1.23
N PHE A 16 -11.48 -4.42 -1.53
CA PHE A 16 -10.58 -4.58 -2.67
C PHE A 16 -9.40 -5.42 -2.17
N PRO A 17 -9.25 -6.69 -2.61
CA PRO A 17 -7.99 -7.38 -2.46
C PRO A 17 -7.01 -6.69 -3.41
N LEU A 18 -6.34 -5.65 -2.92
CA LEU A 18 -5.28 -4.97 -3.64
C LEU A 18 -4.07 -5.91 -3.60
N MET A 19 -3.96 -6.80 -4.59
CA MET A 19 -2.82 -7.68 -4.73
C MET A 19 -1.58 -6.86 -5.09
N VAL A 20 -0.68 -6.67 -4.14
CA VAL A 20 0.62 -6.03 -4.35
C VAL A 20 1.62 -7.07 -4.85
N HIS A 21 2.20 -6.83 -6.02
CA HIS A 21 3.30 -7.64 -6.57
C HIS A 21 4.62 -6.88 -6.48
N ALA A 22 5.06 -6.58 -5.25
CA ALA A 22 6.35 -5.94 -4.97
C ALA A 22 7.39 -7.00 -4.55
N ALA A 23 7.88 -7.79 -5.50
CA ALA A 23 8.73 -8.97 -5.25
C ALA A 23 10.21 -8.66 -4.95
N SER A 24 10.72 -7.46 -5.22
CA SER A 24 12.08 -7.02 -4.82
C SER A 24 12.10 -5.98 -3.71
N CYS A 25 10.94 -5.47 -3.32
CA CYS A 25 10.82 -4.38 -2.37
C CYS A 25 10.13 -4.92 -1.13
N ASP A 26 10.91 -5.74 -0.40
CA ASP A 26 10.44 -6.69 0.60
C ASP A 26 9.57 -6.07 1.71
N LYS A 27 9.78 -4.79 2.02
CA LYS A 27 9.03 -4.06 3.05
C LYS A 27 7.66 -3.54 2.60
N LEU A 28 7.50 -3.21 1.30
CA LEU A 28 6.30 -2.56 0.79
C LEU A 28 5.03 -3.38 1.02
N ARG A 29 5.13 -4.72 0.96
CA ARG A 29 3.96 -5.58 1.17
C ARG A 29 3.44 -5.52 2.61
N GLU A 30 4.32 -5.62 3.59
CA GLU A 30 3.94 -5.60 5.00
C GLU A 30 3.36 -4.23 5.39
N ASP A 31 3.97 -3.15 4.89
CA ASP A 31 3.53 -1.80 5.19
C ASP A 31 2.17 -1.50 4.52
N ILE A 32 1.95 -1.98 3.30
CA ILE A 32 0.64 -1.87 2.62
C ILE A 32 -0.45 -2.66 3.36
N ASP A 33 -0.16 -3.87 3.83
CA ASP A 33 -1.13 -4.65 4.61
C ASP A 33 -1.47 -3.93 5.92
N THR A 34 -0.47 -3.34 6.58
CA THR A 34 -0.62 -2.54 7.80
C THR A 34 -1.46 -1.30 7.58
N ALA A 35 -1.13 -0.49 6.57
CA ALA A 35 -1.87 0.72 6.22
C ALA A 35 -3.33 0.40 5.84
N SER A 36 -3.54 -0.65 5.04
CA SER A 36 -4.88 -1.12 4.65
C SER A 36 -5.70 -1.56 5.87
N GLY A 37 -5.08 -2.29 6.80
CA GLY A 37 -5.69 -2.68 8.07
C GLY A 37 -6.10 -1.48 8.91
N LEU A 38 -5.27 -0.45 9.00
CA LEU A 38 -5.56 0.78 9.73
C LEU A 38 -6.66 1.62 9.07
N LEU A 39 -6.63 1.77 7.74
CA LEU A 39 -7.71 2.45 6.99
C LEU A 39 -9.04 1.75 7.23
N ASN A 40 -9.09 0.42 7.13
CA ASN A 40 -10.30 -0.36 7.40
C ASN A 40 -10.75 -0.23 8.86
N LYS A 41 -9.82 -0.30 9.82
CA LYS A 41 -10.13 -0.11 11.25
C LYS A 41 -10.69 1.28 11.54
N SER A 42 -10.22 2.32 10.85
CA SER A 42 -10.74 3.68 11.03
C SER A 42 -12.22 3.79 10.63
N GLN A 43 -12.64 3.03 9.61
CA GLN A 43 -14.02 2.98 9.14
C GLN A 43 -14.95 2.18 10.07
N GLN A 44 -14.38 1.18 10.77
CA GLN A 44 -15.09 0.34 11.75
C GLN A 44 -15.08 0.92 13.17
N ALA A 45 -14.45 2.08 13.38
CA ALA A 45 -14.34 2.71 14.68
C ALA A 45 -15.73 3.04 15.27
N LYS A 46 -15.88 2.89 16.59
CA LYS A 46 -17.17 3.06 17.27
C LYS A 46 -17.47 4.51 17.63
N SER A 47 -16.48 5.39 17.49
CA SER A 47 -16.59 6.81 17.76
C SER A 47 -15.78 7.63 16.77
N PHE A 48 -16.17 8.88 16.61
CA PHE A 48 -15.47 9.82 15.74
C PHE A 48 -14.02 10.06 16.18
N ASP A 49 -13.78 10.18 17.48
CA ASP A 49 -12.43 10.38 18.01
C ASP A 49 -11.53 9.16 17.82
N GLU A 50 -12.08 7.95 17.97
CA GLU A 50 -11.36 6.71 17.65
C GLU A 50 -11.02 6.64 16.15
N ALA A 51 -12.00 6.95 15.28
CA ALA A 51 -11.80 6.98 13.83
C ALA A 51 -10.66 7.92 13.45
N ARG A 52 -10.63 9.13 14.00
CA ARG A 52 -9.56 10.12 13.79
C ARG A 52 -8.19 9.63 14.26
N ARG A 53 -8.10 9.02 15.44
CA ARG A 53 -6.84 8.48 15.97
C ARG A 53 -6.28 7.38 15.08
N VAL A 54 -7.12 6.42 14.70
CA VAL A 54 -6.73 5.32 13.81
C VAL A 54 -6.36 5.85 12.42
N MET A 55 -7.09 6.84 11.91
CA MET A 55 -6.77 7.50 10.65
C MET A 55 -5.40 8.19 10.70
N ASN A 56 -5.03 8.84 11.81
CA ASN A 56 -3.68 9.39 11.98
C ASN A 56 -2.61 8.29 12.01
N SER A 57 -2.88 7.13 12.62
CA SER A 57 -1.97 5.97 12.51
C SER A 57 -1.84 5.48 11.07
N ALA A 58 -2.94 5.41 10.31
CA ALA A 58 -2.91 5.04 8.90
C ALA A 58 -2.04 6.00 8.09
N ARG A 59 -2.12 7.32 8.35
CA ARG A 59 -1.25 8.32 7.71
C ARG A 59 0.23 8.01 7.92
N HIS A 60 0.64 7.64 9.13
CA HIS A 60 2.05 7.32 9.39
C HIS A 60 2.51 6.10 8.60
N ALA A 61 1.72 5.03 8.57
CA ALA A 61 2.02 3.85 7.75
C ALA A 61 2.07 4.21 6.25
N ILE A 62 1.18 5.06 5.75
CA ILE A 62 1.20 5.50 4.34
C ILE A 62 2.46 6.31 4.02
N ASN A 63 2.94 7.15 4.94
CA ASN A 63 4.21 7.86 4.76
C ASN A 63 5.41 6.90 4.68
N GLU A 64 5.43 5.85 5.51
CA GLU A 64 6.47 4.82 5.46
C GLU A 64 6.47 4.10 4.11
N ILE A 65 5.29 3.75 3.58
CA ILE A 65 5.15 3.19 2.22
C ILE A 65 5.69 4.16 1.16
N ALA A 66 5.42 5.47 1.29
CA ALA A 66 5.90 6.46 0.34
C ALA A 66 7.43 6.56 0.33
N GLU A 67 8.07 6.47 1.51
CA GLU A 67 9.52 6.41 1.65
C GLU A 67 10.08 5.13 1.01
N ASP A 68 9.51 3.98 1.34
CA ASP A 68 9.94 2.69 0.80
C ASP A 68 9.72 2.58 -0.72
N ALA A 69 8.64 3.16 -1.26
CA ALA A 69 8.39 3.23 -2.70
C ALA A 69 9.37 4.17 -3.41
N ARG A 70 9.92 5.16 -2.71
CA ARG A 70 10.97 6.05 -3.23
C ARG A 70 12.33 5.35 -3.25
N ASP A 71 12.62 4.57 -2.21
CA ASP A 71 13.82 3.73 -2.12
C ASP A 71 13.79 2.57 -3.13
N CYS A 72 12.59 2.05 -3.43
CA CYS A 72 12.29 1.09 -4.49
C CYS A 72 11.89 1.81 -5.78
N PRO A 73 12.80 2.46 -6.52
CA PRO A 73 12.60 3.55 -7.52
C PRO A 73 11.24 3.67 -8.26
N CYS A 74 10.15 3.86 -7.52
CA CYS A 74 8.77 3.88 -7.97
C CYS A 74 8.18 5.24 -7.63
N PHE A 75 8.80 6.30 -8.15
CA PHE A 75 8.50 7.69 -7.81
C PHE A 75 7.03 8.08 -8.00
N ASP A 76 6.38 7.58 -9.05
CA ASP A 76 4.95 7.85 -9.29
C ASP A 76 4.07 7.29 -8.16
N ALA A 77 4.38 6.07 -7.70
CA ALA A 77 3.68 5.46 -6.57
C ALA A 77 3.98 6.21 -5.27
N ALA A 78 5.24 6.56 -5.02
CA ALA A 78 5.65 7.33 -3.84
C ALA A 78 4.91 8.66 -3.75
N ASN A 79 4.81 9.40 -4.85
CA ASN A 79 4.09 10.68 -4.89
C ASN A 79 2.59 10.50 -4.61
N LEU A 80 1.96 9.45 -5.15
CA LEU A 80 0.55 9.16 -4.88
C LEU A 80 0.31 8.72 -3.43
N PHE A 81 1.25 7.99 -2.82
CA PHE A 81 1.19 7.68 -1.38
C PHE A 81 1.34 8.94 -0.52
N ASP A 82 2.24 9.88 -0.86
CA ASP A 82 2.36 11.17 -0.17
C ASP A 82 1.06 12.01 -0.25
N ASP A 83 0.43 12.03 -1.42
CA ASP A 83 -0.85 12.69 -1.63
C ASP A 83 -1.98 12.02 -0.83
N ALA A 84 -2.01 10.69 -0.81
CA ALA A 84 -2.93 9.91 0.01
C ALA A 84 -2.75 10.23 1.50
N ALA A 85 -1.51 10.21 2.01
CA ALA A 85 -1.20 10.55 3.40
C ALA A 85 -1.61 11.99 3.74
N THR A 86 -1.45 12.92 2.80
CA THR A 86 -1.91 14.30 2.97
C THR A 86 -3.42 14.39 3.16
N ARG A 87 -4.21 13.63 2.41
CA ARG A 87 -5.68 13.58 2.59
C ARG A 87 -6.08 12.87 3.87
N VAL A 88 -5.45 11.75 4.19
CA VAL A 88 -5.67 11.00 5.43
C VAL A 88 -5.37 11.87 6.66
N ARG A 89 -4.31 12.70 6.60
CA ARG A 89 -4.02 13.71 7.64
C ARG A 89 -5.14 14.74 7.77
N ARG A 90 -5.64 15.28 6.65
CA ARG A 90 -6.76 16.23 6.69
C ARG A 90 -8.02 15.59 7.27
N ALA A 91 -8.24 14.30 7.02
CA ALA A 91 -9.31 13.55 7.64
C ALA A 91 -9.10 13.45 9.16
N SER A 92 -7.91 13.05 9.64
CA SER A 92 -7.63 12.97 11.07
C SER A 92 -7.71 14.32 11.78
N ASP A 93 -7.40 15.42 11.10
CA ASP A 93 -7.46 16.78 11.65
C ASP A 93 -8.88 17.37 11.61
N ALA A 94 -9.81 16.74 10.89
CA ALA A 94 -11.17 17.22 10.76
C ALA A 94 -11.90 17.29 12.11
N ASP A 95 -12.51 18.42 12.37
CA ASP A 95 -13.38 18.73 13.51
C ASP A 95 -14.85 18.31 13.30
N ALA A 96 -15.20 17.86 12.09
CA ALA A 96 -16.55 17.44 11.73
C ALA A 96 -16.54 16.13 10.93
N VAL A 97 -17.51 15.26 11.22
CA VAL A 97 -17.68 13.96 10.55
C VAL A 97 -17.79 14.09 9.03
N GLY A 98 -18.46 15.12 8.54
CA GLY A 98 -18.58 15.36 7.09
C GLY A 98 -17.23 15.60 6.41
N ARG A 99 -16.38 16.43 7.01
CA ARG A 99 -15.01 16.70 6.51
C ARG A 99 -14.11 15.47 6.63
N PHE A 100 -14.22 14.75 7.74
CA PHE A 100 -13.51 13.49 7.94
C PHE A 100 -13.84 12.48 6.84
N ASN A 101 -15.13 12.28 6.55
CA ASN A 101 -15.56 11.34 5.52
C ASN A 101 -15.10 11.77 4.12
N ASP A 102 -15.19 13.07 3.80
CA ASP A 102 -14.78 13.56 2.48
C ASP A 102 -13.27 13.41 2.25
N PHE A 103 -12.43 13.88 3.19
CA PHE A 103 -10.99 13.72 3.09
C PHE A 103 -10.55 12.26 3.23
N GLY A 104 -11.22 11.48 4.08
CA GLY A 104 -10.94 10.06 4.26
C GLY A 104 -11.20 9.27 2.97
N ARG A 105 -12.33 9.53 2.30
CA ARG A 105 -12.64 8.94 1.00
C ARG A 105 -11.60 9.32 -0.06
N GLN A 106 -11.26 10.61 -0.18
CA GLN A 106 -10.22 11.06 -1.13
C GLN A 106 -8.87 10.41 -0.83
N GLY A 107 -8.52 10.22 0.44
CA GLY A 107 -7.30 9.55 0.85
C GLY A 107 -7.28 8.07 0.47
N VAL A 108 -8.38 7.35 0.69
CA VAL A 108 -8.53 5.94 0.29
C VAL A 108 -8.50 5.78 -1.23
N GLU A 109 -9.16 6.67 -1.97
CA GLU A 109 -9.14 6.68 -3.45
C GLU A 109 -7.71 6.87 -3.97
N MET A 110 -6.98 7.86 -3.44
CA MET A 110 -5.58 8.09 -3.85
C MET A 110 -4.64 6.97 -3.40
N TYR A 111 -4.88 6.36 -2.24
CA TYR A 111 -4.15 5.17 -1.80
C TYR A 111 -4.34 3.99 -2.76
N GLY A 112 -5.56 3.79 -3.26
CA GLY A 112 -5.84 2.80 -4.31
C GLY A 112 -5.07 3.08 -5.60
N ALA A 113 -5.08 4.33 -6.08
CA ALA A 113 -4.31 4.75 -7.25
C ALA A 113 -2.80 4.58 -7.04
N ALA A 114 -2.29 4.83 -5.84
CA ALA A 114 -0.89 4.62 -5.48
C ALA A 114 -0.50 3.13 -5.58
N ILE A 115 -1.38 2.22 -5.16
CA ILE A 115 -1.15 0.78 -5.30
C ILE A 115 -1.18 0.35 -6.77
N GLU A 116 -2.08 0.91 -7.59
CA GLU A 116 -2.08 0.65 -9.03
C GLU A 116 -0.77 1.10 -9.69
N ALA A 117 -0.28 2.30 -9.35
CA ALA A 117 1.01 2.81 -9.81
C ALA A 117 2.18 1.96 -9.33
N LEU A 118 2.16 1.52 -8.06
CA LEU A 118 3.19 0.63 -7.51
C LEU A 118 3.20 -0.70 -8.24
N ASN A 119 2.03 -1.26 -8.52
CA ASN A 119 1.90 -2.49 -9.28
C ASN A 119 2.35 -2.30 -10.72
N ALA A 120 2.19 -1.13 -11.34
CA ALA A 120 2.68 -0.85 -12.68
C ALA A 120 4.20 -0.60 -12.73
N CYS A 121 4.82 -0.29 -11.59
CA CYS A 121 6.25 -0.04 -11.49
C CYS A 121 7.07 -1.29 -11.88
N PRO A 122 8.00 -1.19 -12.84
CA PRO A 122 8.84 -2.31 -13.23
C PRO A 122 9.77 -2.77 -12.10
N GLU A 123 10.25 -1.83 -11.28
CA GLU A 123 11.21 -2.09 -10.21
C GLU A 123 10.58 -2.93 -9.11
N SER A 124 9.33 -2.64 -8.70
CA SER A 124 8.61 -3.46 -7.73
C SER A 124 8.40 -4.90 -8.22
N ARG A 125 8.33 -5.13 -9.54
CA ARG A 125 8.16 -6.46 -10.14
C ARG A 125 9.45 -7.21 -10.39
N LYS A 126 10.62 -6.57 -10.30
CA LYS A 126 11.89 -7.29 -10.47
C LYS A 126 11.96 -8.33 -9.36
N SER A 127 11.90 -9.61 -9.70
CA SER A 127 12.29 -10.66 -8.76
C SER A 127 13.83 -10.58 -8.62
N PRO A 128 14.44 -10.87 -7.46
CA PRO A 128 15.89 -11.05 -7.34
C PRO A 128 16.30 -12.34 -8.08
N GLN A 129 16.16 -12.37 -9.40
CA GLN A 129 16.65 -13.42 -10.29
C GLN A 129 17.34 -12.76 -11.49
N GLY A 130 18.46 -12.11 -11.17
CA GLY A 130 19.54 -11.80 -12.10
C GLY A 130 20.76 -12.67 -11.82
N GLN A 131 20.57 -13.98 -11.65
CA GLN A 131 21.67 -14.96 -11.65
C GLN A 131 21.24 -16.23 -12.37
N GLN A 132 20.51 -16.08 -13.49
CA GLN A 132 20.51 -17.08 -14.54
C GLN A 132 21.55 -16.66 -15.57
N SER A 133 22.80 -17.07 -15.35
CA SER A 133 23.76 -17.19 -16.45
C SER A 133 23.34 -18.40 -17.29
N GLN A 134 22.66 -18.12 -18.39
CA GLN A 134 22.62 -19.00 -19.55
C GLN A 134 23.96 -18.99 -20.28
N ASP A 135 24.24 -20.11 -20.94
CA ASP A 135 25.26 -20.38 -21.97
C ASP A 135 26.71 -20.65 -21.49
N ASN A 136 27.40 -21.71 -21.93
CA ASN A 136 27.29 -22.37 -23.22
C ASN A 136 27.86 -23.80 -23.19
N SER A 137 27.10 -24.76 -23.73
CA SER A 137 27.61 -26.06 -24.15
C SER A 137 28.52 -25.86 -25.36
N SER A 138 29.75 -26.35 -25.30
CA SER A 138 30.53 -26.67 -26.50
C SER A 138 31.43 -27.84 -26.17
N GLY A 139 31.20 -28.95 -26.86
CA GLY A 139 31.90 -30.20 -26.64
C GLY A 139 33.36 -30.13 -27.06
N HIS A 140 34.17 -30.93 -26.38
CA HIS A 140 35.34 -31.53 -27.00
C HIS A 140 35.50 -32.91 -26.38
N GLY A 141 35.38 -33.94 -27.21
CA GLY A 141 35.61 -35.32 -26.81
C GLY A 141 37.07 -35.52 -26.46
N GLN A 142 37.33 -36.49 -25.59
CA GLN A 142 38.56 -37.26 -25.66
C GLN A 142 38.31 -38.66 -25.11
N ASP A 143 38.52 -39.60 -26.03
CA ASP A 143 38.71 -41.02 -25.84
C ASP A 143 39.59 -41.36 -24.62
N SER A 144 39.31 -42.52 -24.01
CA SER A 144 40.31 -43.59 -23.88
C SER A 144 39.68 -44.80 -23.17
N GLN A 145 39.22 -45.75 -23.99
CA GLN A 145 39.07 -47.15 -23.63
C GLN A 145 40.45 -47.84 -23.61
N GLN A 146 40.57 -48.80 -22.70
CA GLN A 146 41.23 -50.11 -22.85
C GLN A 146 42.62 -50.17 -23.50
N GLN A 147 43.61 -50.51 -22.69
CA GLN A 147 44.36 -51.77 -22.79
C GLN A 147 45.08 -52.08 -21.48
#